data_AF-A0A7C8QCR9-F1
#
_entry.id   AF-A0A7C8QCR9-F1
#
_cell.length_a   1.000
_cell.length_b   1.000
_cell.length_c   1.000
_cell.angle_alpha   90.00
_cell.angle_beta   90.00
_cell.angle_gamma   90.00
#
_symmetry.space_group_name_H-M   'P 1'
#
loop_
_entity.id
_entity.type
_entity.pdbx_description
1 polymer ?
#
loop_
_entity_poly.entity_id
_entity_poly.type
_entity_poly.pdbx_seq_one_letter_code
_entity_poly.pdbx_strand_id
1 'polypeptide(L)'
;MHFPTLLTSVSFMLVSIADLASAHATFIDAYGNANVQIHGHGLGVNPSTARSLIPGKTNKHDAVGFSTRYRSMPASNKIVARGCGSTFHTIVRGFSAAGKDILKFDLSQQNKFLINNDIPSRGYVDTTDEINKLALSEQKGAKRNEPVINAKGISMGIPKVTAGGTLTIVNFQMDADGAGPFDCRVDLTGTGNNWSVPLKVTKNCPGNAHSILFPGKQLTPCKFEVAMPKQFECTGSYGTNGNMKNICLS
;
A
#
# COMPACT_ATOMS: atom_id res chain seq x y z
N MET A 1 46.62 -0.42 1.58
CA MET A 1 45.65 -0.81 0.52
C MET A 1 44.26 -0.72 1.12
N HIS A 2 43.55 0.38 0.87
CA HIS A 2 42.15 0.52 1.27
C HIS A 2 41.30 -0.27 0.28
N PHE A 3 40.72 -1.39 0.70
CA PHE A 3 39.64 -2.03 -0.05
C PHE A 3 38.38 -1.17 0.13
N PRO A 4 37.82 -0.55 -0.91
CA PRO A 4 36.47 -0.04 -0.82
C PRO A 4 35.56 -1.26 -0.85
N THR A 5 34.96 -1.59 0.29
CA THR A 5 33.83 -2.53 0.31
C THR A 5 32.65 -1.84 -0.39
N LEU A 6 32.61 -1.96 -1.72
CA LEU A 6 31.36 -1.93 -2.49
C LEU A 6 30.54 -3.18 -2.11
N LEU A 7 30.13 -3.25 -0.85
CA LEU A 7 28.95 -4.02 -0.49
C LEU A 7 27.80 -3.21 -1.07
N THR A 8 27.27 -3.65 -2.21
CA THR A 8 25.95 -3.25 -2.64
C THR A 8 24.99 -3.64 -1.52
N SER A 9 24.70 -2.72 -0.61
CA SER A 9 23.76 -2.93 0.49
C SER A 9 22.40 -3.22 -0.16
N VAL A 10 21.98 -4.48 -0.10
CA VAL A 10 20.62 -4.85 -0.49
C VAL A 10 19.74 -4.41 0.67
N SER A 11 18.99 -3.34 0.43
CA SER A 11 18.03 -2.81 1.37
C SER A 11 16.63 -3.29 0.98
N PHE A 12 15.81 -3.51 1.98
CA PHE A 12 14.46 -4.04 1.83
C PHE A 12 13.51 -2.87 2.02
N MET A 13 12.55 -2.67 1.12
CA MET A 13 11.65 -1.53 1.20
C MET A 13 10.21 -1.96 0.98
N LEU A 14 9.32 -1.51 1.87
CA LEU A 14 7.89 -1.73 1.81
C LEU A 14 7.18 -0.41 1.63
N VAL A 15 6.23 -0.35 0.71
CA VAL A 15 5.57 0.90 0.36
C VAL A 15 4.30 1.09 1.21
N SER A 16 4.27 2.09 2.10
CA SER A 16 3.07 2.80 2.54
C SER A 16 3.13 4.30 2.20
N ILE A 17 2.59 4.66 1.03
CA ILE A 17 2.42 6.06 0.61
C ILE A 17 1.17 6.62 1.30
N ALA A 18 1.34 7.59 2.18
CA ALA A 18 0.28 8.03 3.08
C ALA A 18 -0.56 9.23 2.62
N ASP A 19 -0.20 10.03 1.60
CA ASP A 19 -0.86 11.35 1.47
C ASP A 19 -1.67 11.69 0.20
N LEU A 20 -1.74 10.86 -0.84
CA LEU A 20 -2.66 11.13 -1.98
C LEU A 20 -3.37 9.93 -2.61
N ALA A 21 -3.07 8.69 -2.20
CA ALA A 21 -3.79 7.51 -2.69
C ALA A 21 -5.15 7.28 -1.99
N SER A 22 -5.67 8.30 -1.31
CA SER A 22 -6.92 8.21 -0.54
C SER A 22 -8.07 7.85 -1.49
N ALA A 23 -8.68 6.67 -1.31
CA ALA A 23 -9.88 6.18 -2.02
C ALA A 23 -9.83 6.02 -3.57
N HIS A 24 -8.81 6.54 -4.25
CA HIS A 24 -8.76 6.64 -5.72
C HIS A 24 -7.68 5.75 -6.37
N ALA A 25 -6.78 5.17 -5.56
CA ALA A 25 -5.67 4.33 -6.02
C ALA A 25 -5.50 3.09 -5.14
N THR A 26 -4.89 2.05 -5.69
CA THR A 26 -4.48 0.86 -4.95
C THR A 26 -3.17 0.33 -5.53
N PHE A 27 -2.13 0.21 -4.70
CA PHE A 27 -0.86 -0.38 -5.14
C PHE A 27 -0.96 -1.90 -5.10
N ILE A 28 -1.22 -2.49 -6.26
CA ILE A 28 -1.53 -3.91 -6.41
C ILE A 28 -0.28 -4.76 -6.63
N ASP A 29 0.85 -4.14 -6.93
CA ASP A 29 2.14 -4.81 -7.10
C ASP A 29 3.29 -3.84 -6.89
N ALA A 30 4.43 -4.32 -6.41
CA ALA A 30 5.66 -3.55 -6.30
C ALA A 30 6.87 -4.49 -6.34
N TYR A 31 7.93 -4.10 -7.05
CA TYR A 31 9.18 -4.84 -7.11
C TYR A 31 10.35 -3.88 -7.28
N GLY A 32 11.49 -4.26 -6.72
CA GLY A 32 12.68 -3.43 -6.76
C GLY A 32 13.78 -4.04 -7.63
N ASN A 33 14.72 -3.20 -8.03
CA ASN A 33 15.80 -3.58 -8.93
C ASN A 33 16.79 -4.62 -8.35
N ALA A 34 16.87 -4.76 -7.01
CA ALA A 34 17.78 -5.74 -6.40
C ALA A 34 17.24 -7.18 -6.52
N ASN A 35 15.92 -7.34 -6.61
CA ASN A 35 15.29 -8.62 -6.93
C ASN A 35 13.91 -8.38 -7.53
N VAL A 36 13.86 -8.41 -8.87
CA VAL A 36 12.63 -8.21 -9.64
C VAL A 36 11.65 -9.39 -9.56
N GLN A 37 12.03 -10.51 -8.93
CA GLN A 37 11.19 -11.71 -8.82
C GLN A 37 10.38 -11.73 -7.51
N ILE A 38 10.74 -10.90 -6.52
CA ILE A 38 10.02 -10.80 -5.24
C ILE A 38 9.13 -9.56 -5.29
N HIS A 39 7.83 -9.78 -5.14
CA HIS A 39 6.82 -8.75 -5.30
C HIS A 39 6.04 -8.51 -4.01
N GLY A 40 5.90 -7.24 -3.67
CA GLY A 40 5.00 -6.75 -2.62
C GLY A 40 3.73 -6.14 -3.18
N HIS A 41 2.96 -5.50 -2.30
CA HIS A 41 1.79 -4.68 -2.59
C HIS A 41 1.63 -3.64 -1.48
N GLY A 42 0.74 -2.66 -1.66
CA GLY A 42 0.48 -1.65 -0.64
C GLY A 42 -0.05 -2.24 0.66
N LEU A 43 0.27 -1.65 1.79
CA LEU A 43 -0.25 -2.11 3.08
C LEU A 43 -1.79 -1.99 3.14
N GLY A 44 -2.44 -3.00 3.73
CA GLY A 44 -3.90 -3.07 3.80
C GLY A 44 -4.58 -3.58 2.52
N VAL A 45 -3.81 -3.83 1.45
CA VAL A 45 -4.31 -4.48 0.24
C VAL A 45 -4.49 -5.98 0.47
N ASN A 46 -5.62 -6.53 0.04
CA ASN A 46 -5.83 -7.97 0.01
C ASN A 46 -5.57 -8.49 -1.41
N PRO A 47 -4.48 -9.23 -1.66
CA PRO A 47 -4.15 -9.72 -3.00
C PRO A 47 -5.20 -10.65 -3.60
N SER A 48 -6.06 -11.26 -2.78
CA SER A 48 -7.13 -12.15 -3.22
C SER A 48 -8.40 -11.41 -3.65
N THR A 49 -8.51 -10.10 -3.39
CA THR A 49 -9.66 -9.31 -3.82
C THR A 49 -9.70 -9.25 -5.34
N ALA A 50 -10.78 -9.76 -5.94
CA ALA A 50 -10.99 -9.64 -7.38
C ALA A 50 -11.12 -8.17 -7.76
N ARG A 51 -10.24 -7.69 -8.64
CA ARG A 51 -10.26 -6.33 -9.19
C ARG A 51 -10.70 -6.41 -10.64
N SER A 52 -11.74 -5.65 -10.98
CA SER A 52 -12.31 -5.65 -12.33
C SER A 52 -11.85 -4.41 -13.09
N LEU A 53 -11.47 -4.60 -14.36
CA LEU A 53 -11.27 -3.51 -15.32
C LEU A 53 -12.61 -2.94 -15.83
N ILE A 54 -13.75 -3.45 -15.36
CA ILE A 54 -15.09 -3.03 -15.80
C ILE A 54 -15.53 -1.78 -15.01
N PRO A 55 -15.85 -0.66 -15.69
CA PRO A 55 -16.31 0.55 -15.03
C PRO A 55 -17.51 0.32 -14.12
N GLY A 56 -17.43 0.83 -12.89
CA GLY A 56 -18.49 0.72 -11.89
C GLY A 56 -18.55 -0.60 -11.12
N LYS A 57 -17.75 -1.61 -11.47
CA LYS A 57 -17.58 -2.88 -10.71
C LYS A 57 -16.26 -2.92 -9.94
N THR A 58 -15.81 -1.77 -9.45
CA THR A 58 -14.61 -1.69 -8.63
C THR A 58 -14.92 -2.18 -7.22
N ASN A 59 -14.36 -3.33 -6.84
CA ASN A 59 -14.33 -3.77 -5.45
C ASN A 59 -13.38 -2.84 -4.67
N LYS A 60 -13.91 -1.74 -4.13
CA LYS A 60 -13.16 -0.74 -3.36
C LYS A 60 -12.76 -1.22 -1.95
N HIS A 61 -12.67 -2.53 -1.72
CA HIS A 61 -12.48 -3.06 -0.38
C HIS A 61 -11.09 -2.76 0.21
N ASP A 62 -10.14 -2.43 -0.66
CA ASP A 62 -8.72 -2.37 -0.32
C ASP A 62 -8.10 -0.98 -0.57
N ALA A 63 -8.91 -0.01 -1.01
CA ALA A 63 -8.46 1.37 -1.15
C ALA A 63 -8.34 1.98 0.26
N VAL A 64 -7.19 2.58 0.55
CA VAL A 64 -6.90 3.16 1.86
C VAL A 64 -7.61 4.52 1.98
N GLY A 65 -8.27 4.76 3.10
CA GLY A 65 -8.83 6.06 3.48
C GLY A 65 -8.26 6.56 4.80
N PHE A 66 -8.00 7.87 4.89
CA PHE A 66 -7.34 8.54 6.03
C PHE A 66 -8.33 9.34 6.89
N SER A 67 -9.46 8.73 7.21
CA SER A 67 -10.51 9.35 8.03
C SER A 67 -10.86 8.46 9.21
N THR A 68 -11.39 9.06 10.28
CA THR A 68 -11.95 8.31 11.40
C THR A 68 -13.21 7.53 11.03
N ARG A 69 -13.79 7.75 9.84
CA ARG A 69 -14.98 7.05 9.31
C ARG A 69 -14.78 6.62 7.86
N TYR A 70 -15.31 5.45 7.51
CA TYR A 70 -15.14 4.87 6.17
C TYR A 70 -15.83 5.67 5.06
N ARG A 71 -17.06 6.12 5.32
CA ARG A 71 -17.86 6.90 4.36
C ARG A 71 -18.11 8.28 4.95
N SER A 72 -17.52 9.29 4.30
CA SER A 72 -17.51 10.68 4.75
C SER A 72 -18.86 11.37 4.61
N MET A 73 -19.23 12.14 5.64
CA MET A 73 -20.08 13.32 5.50
C MET A 73 -19.20 14.56 5.77
N PRO A 74 -19.29 15.64 4.96
CA PRO A 74 -18.35 16.76 4.98
C PRO A 74 -18.15 17.47 6.34
N ALA A 75 -19.11 17.36 7.26
CA ALA A 75 -19.13 18.14 8.50
C ALA A 75 -18.66 17.38 9.76
N SER A 76 -18.46 16.06 9.71
CA SER A 76 -18.27 15.23 10.93
C SER A 76 -16.93 14.52 11.04
N ASN A 77 -16.08 14.58 10.03
CA ASN A 77 -14.91 13.71 9.95
C ASN A 77 -13.65 14.39 10.48
N LYS A 78 -12.99 13.72 11.44
CA LYS A 78 -11.61 14.04 11.79
C LYS A 78 -10.70 13.34 10.77
N ILE A 79 -9.81 14.11 10.14
CA ILE A 79 -8.75 13.55 9.32
C ILE A 79 -7.73 12.92 10.26
N VAL A 80 -7.38 11.66 9.99
CA VAL A 80 -6.34 10.99 10.74
C VAL A 80 -5.01 11.40 10.11
N ALA A 81 -4.42 12.47 10.63
CA ALA A 81 -3.20 13.07 10.09
C ALA A 81 -1.94 12.19 10.24
N ARG A 82 -2.05 11.01 10.87
CA ARG A 82 -0.94 10.08 11.15
C ARG A 82 -1.43 8.64 11.15
N GLY A 83 -0.76 7.76 10.42
CA GLY A 83 -1.03 6.31 10.37
C GLY A 83 -1.22 5.80 8.94
N CYS A 84 -1.35 4.48 8.76
CA CYS A 84 -1.49 3.84 7.45
C CYS A 84 -2.95 3.79 6.92
N GLY A 85 -3.82 4.69 7.43
CA GLY A 85 -5.23 4.75 7.07
C GLY A 85 -6.00 3.46 7.39
N SER A 86 -7.12 3.26 6.71
CA SER A 86 -7.98 2.09 6.86
C SER A 86 -8.53 1.65 5.51
N THR A 87 -8.70 0.35 5.31
CA THR A 87 -9.41 -0.24 4.17
C THR A 87 -10.73 -0.86 4.66
N PHE A 88 -11.68 -1.13 3.77
CA PHE A 88 -12.88 -1.86 4.18
C PHE A 88 -12.51 -3.20 4.84
N HIS A 89 -11.49 -3.88 4.33
CA HIS A 89 -10.98 -5.10 4.91
C HIS A 89 -10.52 -4.90 6.37
N THR A 90 -9.69 -3.88 6.65
CA THR A 90 -9.24 -3.63 8.03
C THR A 90 -10.39 -3.20 8.93
N ILE A 91 -11.35 -2.43 8.41
CA ILE A 91 -12.52 -1.97 9.16
C ILE A 91 -13.43 -3.13 9.57
N VAL A 92 -13.69 -4.07 8.67
CA VAL A 92 -14.42 -5.31 8.97
C VAL A 92 -13.71 -6.07 10.09
N ARG A 93 -12.39 -6.26 9.98
CA ARG A 93 -11.59 -6.93 11.03
C ARG A 93 -11.69 -6.18 12.36
N GLY A 94 -11.58 -4.86 12.34
CA GLY A 94 -11.64 -4.01 13.51
C GLY A 94 -12.98 -4.09 14.24
N PHE A 95 -14.09 -3.99 13.51
CA PHE A 95 -15.42 -4.14 14.10
C PHE A 95 -15.68 -5.57 14.56
N SER A 96 -15.24 -6.58 13.82
CA SER A 96 -15.33 -7.99 14.25
C SER A 96 -14.57 -8.20 15.57
N ALA A 97 -13.38 -7.63 15.72
CA ALA A 97 -12.61 -7.68 16.96
C ALA A 97 -13.26 -6.89 18.11
N ALA A 98 -14.17 -5.97 17.81
CA ALA A 98 -15.02 -5.27 18.77
C ALA A 98 -16.38 -5.96 18.99
N GLY A 99 -16.55 -7.20 18.51
CA GLY A 99 -17.78 -7.98 18.67
C GLY A 99 -18.93 -7.57 17.73
N LYS A 100 -18.62 -6.86 16.64
CA LYS A 100 -19.59 -6.40 15.64
C LYS A 100 -19.25 -6.96 14.26
N ASP A 101 -20.01 -7.95 13.81
CA ASP A 101 -19.88 -8.53 12.49
C ASP A 101 -20.71 -7.75 11.47
N ILE A 102 -20.09 -6.75 10.84
CA ILE A 102 -20.74 -5.89 9.86
C ILE A 102 -20.98 -6.59 8.52
N LEU A 103 -20.39 -7.76 8.26
CA LEU A 103 -20.64 -8.52 7.03
C LEU A 103 -22.03 -9.17 7.02
N LYS A 104 -22.66 -9.33 8.19
CA LYS A 104 -24.03 -9.82 8.32
C LYS A 104 -25.09 -8.78 7.96
N PHE A 105 -24.69 -7.53 7.84
CA PHE A 105 -25.59 -6.44 7.47
C PHE A 105 -25.82 -6.45 5.95
N ASP A 106 -27.02 -6.08 5.51
CA ASP A 106 -27.24 -5.74 4.11
C ASP A 106 -26.47 -4.45 3.72
N LEU A 107 -26.37 -4.15 2.43
CA LEU A 107 -25.63 -2.99 1.95
C LEU A 107 -26.12 -1.65 2.52
N SER A 108 -27.42 -1.50 2.76
CA SER A 108 -28.00 -0.28 3.33
C SER A 108 -27.61 -0.14 4.79
N GLN A 109 -27.73 -1.22 5.55
CA GLN A 109 -27.32 -1.33 6.94
C GLN A 109 -25.82 -1.09 7.11
N GLN A 110 -24.98 -1.70 6.27
CA GLN A 110 -23.53 -1.47 6.26
C GLN A 110 -23.23 0.01 6.02
N ASN A 111 -23.81 0.61 4.99
CA ASN A 111 -23.60 2.02 4.68
C ASN A 111 -24.01 2.92 5.84
N LYS A 112 -25.20 2.70 6.41
CA LYS A 112 -25.68 3.47 7.56
C LYS A 112 -24.78 3.28 8.79
N PHE A 113 -24.33 2.07 9.04
CA PHE A 113 -23.43 1.78 10.17
C PHE A 113 -22.09 2.49 10.01
N LEU A 114 -21.47 2.40 8.84
CA LEU A 114 -20.14 2.95 8.55
C LEU A 114 -20.11 4.48 8.47
N ILE A 115 -21.25 5.14 8.23
CA ILE A 115 -21.40 6.60 8.31
C ILE A 115 -21.48 7.08 9.78
N ASN A 116 -22.11 6.28 10.64
CA ASN A 116 -22.47 6.69 12.00
C ASN A 116 -21.49 6.23 13.08
N ASN A 117 -20.54 5.35 12.75
CA ASN A 117 -19.60 4.80 13.72
C ASN A 117 -18.16 5.14 13.34
N ASP A 118 -17.39 5.55 14.34
CA ASP A 118 -15.95 5.73 14.18
C ASP A 118 -15.28 4.36 14.03
N ILE A 119 -14.24 4.32 13.20
CA ILE A 119 -13.43 3.13 12.96
C ILE A 119 -12.71 2.78 14.27
N PRO A 120 -12.87 1.56 14.80
CA PRO A 120 -12.16 1.14 16.00
C PRO A 120 -10.65 1.12 15.76
N SER A 121 -9.83 1.19 16.80
CA SER A 121 -8.35 1.22 16.66
C SER A 121 -7.79 0.04 15.86
N ARG A 122 -8.37 -1.16 15.97
CA ARG A 122 -8.02 -2.34 15.16
C ARG A 122 -8.55 -2.30 13.72
N GLY A 123 -9.32 -1.27 13.38
CA GLY A 123 -9.86 -1.02 12.05
C GLY A 123 -8.90 -0.29 11.11
N TYR A 124 -7.78 0.20 11.62
CA TYR A 124 -6.71 0.82 10.84
C TYR A 124 -5.70 -0.24 10.37
N VAL A 125 -4.93 0.08 9.34
CA VAL A 125 -3.86 -0.78 8.84
C VAL A 125 -2.77 -0.88 9.91
N ASP A 126 -2.52 -2.10 10.39
CA ASP A 126 -1.40 -2.41 11.27
C ASP A 126 -0.15 -2.66 10.41
N THR A 127 0.71 -1.67 10.35
CA THR A 127 1.95 -1.71 9.56
C THR A 127 2.82 -2.91 9.93
N THR A 128 2.95 -3.22 11.23
CA THR A 128 3.83 -4.29 11.69
C THR A 128 3.29 -5.65 11.26
N ASP A 129 1.99 -5.86 11.44
CA ASP A 129 1.32 -7.10 11.03
C ASP A 129 1.39 -7.31 9.51
N GLU A 130 1.10 -6.29 8.71
CA GLU A 130 1.12 -6.40 7.24
C GLU A 130 2.54 -6.67 6.70
N ILE A 131 3.58 -6.05 7.28
CA ILE A 131 4.98 -6.35 6.91
C ILE A 131 5.35 -7.79 7.30
N ASN A 132 4.95 -8.24 8.50
CA ASN A 132 5.22 -9.60 8.94
C ASN A 132 4.52 -10.64 8.05
N LYS A 133 3.33 -10.35 7.53
CA LYS A 133 2.65 -11.21 6.53
C LYS A 133 3.44 -11.30 5.24
N LEU A 134 4.01 -10.20 4.76
CA LEU A 134 4.85 -10.19 3.55
C LEU A 134 6.16 -10.95 3.79
N ALA A 135 6.81 -10.74 4.94
CA ALA A 135 7.99 -11.50 5.34
C ALA A 135 7.71 -13.01 5.42
N LEU A 136 6.59 -13.40 6.03
CA LEU A 136 6.18 -14.80 6.15
C LEU A 136 5.82 -15.41 4.79
N SER A 137 5.20 -14.62 3.90
CA SER A 137 4.87 -15.04 2.53
C SER A 137 6.14 -15.37 1.76
N GLU A 138 7.17 -14.54 1.88
CA GLU A 138 8.48 -14.77 1.27
C GLU A 138 9.13 -16.06 1.80
N GLN A 139 9.16 -16.23 3.13
CA GLN A 139 9.72 -17.42 3.78
C GLN A 139 9.04 -18.72 3.36
N LYS A 140 7.73 -18.67 3.16
CA LYS A 140 6.94 -19.83 2.72
C LYS A 140 6.97 -20.05 1.21
N GLY A 141 7.66 -19.20 0.44
CA GLY A 141 7.63 -19.23 -1.02
C GLY A 141 6.23 -19.05 -1.58
N ALA A 142 5.38 -18.27 -0.89
CA ALA A 142 4.01 -18.04 -1.28
C ALA A 142 3.94 -17.36 -2.65
N LYS A 143 2.92 -17.74 -3.42
CA LYS A 143 2.68 -17.19 -4.75
C LYS A 143 1.27 -16.63 -4.85
N ARG A 144 1.11 -15.59 -5.66
CA ARG A 144 -0.20 -15.01 -5.98
C ARG A 144 -0.39 -14.86 -7.48
N ASN A 145 -1.65 -14.73 -7.88
CA ASN A 145 -2.03 -14.25 -9.19
C ASN A 145 -2.52 -12.81 -9.05
N GLU A 146 -2.19 -11.93 -10.00
CA GLU A 146 -2.74 -10.59 -10.10
C GLU A 146 -3.49 -10.48 -11.45
N PRO A 147 -4.82 -10.65 -11.45
CA PRO A 147 -5.61 -10.69 -12.69
C PRO A 147 -5.56 -9.34 -13.43
N VAL A 148 -5.40 -8.23 -12.72
CA VAL A 148 -5.38 -6.88 -13.32
C VAL A 148 -4.24 -6.70 -14.31
N ILE A 149 -3.08 -7.31 -14.03
CA ILE A 149 -1.89 -7.26 -14.91
C ILE A 149 -1.65 -8.60 -15.62
N ASN A 150 -2.62 -9.52 -15.58
CA ASN A 150 -2.53 -10.89 -16.12
C ASN A 150 -1.25 -11.64 -15.68
N ALA A 151 -0.82 -11.42 -14.43
CA ALA A 151 0.35 -12.08 -13.88
C ALA A 151 -0.07 -13.28 -13.01
N LYS A 152 0.65 -14.40 -13.16
CA LYS A 152 0.36 -15.66 -12.46
C LYS A 152 1.61 -16.17 -11.75
N GLY A 153 1.43 -16.77 -10.58
CA GLY A 153 2.52 -17.40 -9.84
C GLY A 153 3.61 -16.43 -9.37
N ILE A 154 3.25 -15.17 -9.12
CA ILE A 154 4.16 -14.12 -8.66
C ILE A 154 4.63 -14.46 -7.25
N SER A 155 5.94 -14.51 -7.02
CA SER A 155 6.48 -14.75 -5.68
C SER A 155 6.20 -13.55 -4.79
N MET A 156 5.57 -13.81 -3.64
CA MET A 156 5.20 -12.77 -2.69
C MET A 156 6.32 -12.50 -1.70
N GLY A 157 6.54 -11.24 -1.38
CA GLY A 157 7.48 -10.86 -0.33
C GLY A 157 7.68 -9.37 -0.22
N ILE A 158 8.78 -8.99 0.44
CA ILE A 158 9.17 -7.60 0.62
C ILE A 158 10.01 -7.17 -0.59
N PRO A 159 9.62 -6.12 -1.35
CA PRO A 159 10.42 -5.62 -2.47
C PRO A 159 11.87 -5.30 -2.07
N LYS A 160 12.83 -5.68 -2.92
CA LYS A 160 14.27 -5.50 -2.67
C LYS A 160 14.83 -4.42 -3.58
N VAL A 161 15.48 -3.42 -3.03
CA VAL A 161 16.05 -2.30 -3.79
C VAL A 161 17.52 -2.12 -3.44
N THR A 162 18.33 -1.67 -4.39
CA THR A 162 19.71 -1.25 -4.08
C THR A 162 19.75 0.23 -3.72
N ALA A 163 20.79 0.64 -3.01
CA ALA A 163 21.15 2.06 -2.92
C ALA A 163 21.26 2.67 -4.34
N GLY A 164 20.64 3.83 -4.55
CA GLY A 164 20.56 4.50 -5.87
C GLY A 164 19.71 3.77 -6.91
N GLY A 165 19.05 2.67 -6.53
CA GLY A 165 18.24 1.83 -7.40
C GLY A 165 16.85 2.39 -7.66
N THR A 166 15.95 1.50 -8.08
CA THR A 166 14.59 1.88 -8.48
C THR A 166 13.59 0.90 -7.89
N LEU A 167 12.54 1.45 -7.30
CA LEU A 167 11.34 0.75 -6.89
C LEU A 167 10.25 0.99 -7.94
N THR A 168 9.75 -0.07 -8.55
CA THR A 168 8.61 -0.01 -9.47
C THR A 168 7.35 -0.36 -8.72
N ILE A 169 6.32 0.47 -8.85
CA ILE A 169 5.02 0.27 -8.21
C ILE A 169 3.95 0.23 -9.30
N VAL A 170 3.07 -0.78 -9.22
CA VAL A 170 1.90 -0.89 -10.08
C VAL A 170 0.70 -0.33 -9.31
N ASN A 171 0.22 0.80 -9.79
CA ASN A 171 -0.97 1.46 -9.29
C ASN A 171 -2.19 1.04 -10.11
N PHE A 172 -3.23 0.58 -9.43
CA PHE A 172 -4.56 0.42 -9.98
C PHE A 172 -5.38 1.67 -9.70
N GLN A 173 -5.66 2.45 -10.74
CA GLN A 173 -6.48 3.65 -10.66
C GLN A 173 -7.96 3.26 -10.61
N MET A 174 -8.68 3.74 -9.59
CA MET A 174 -10.14 3.56 -9.48
C MET A 174 -10.88 4.55 -10.36
N ASP A 175 -10.31 5.74 -10.52
CA ASP A 175 -10.74 6.84 -11.39
C ASP A 175 -9.52 7.73 -11.68
N ALA A 176 -9.73 8.81 -12.45
CA ALA A 176 -8.68 9.72 -12.89
C ALA A 176 -7.94 10.43 -11.73
N ASP A 177 -8.53 10.51 -10.54
CA ASP A 177 -7.91 11.08 -9.34
C ASP A 177 -6.82 10.15 -8.76
N GLY A 178 -6.83 8.86 -9.17
CA GLY A 178 -5.84 7.87 -8.76
C GLY A 178 -4.48 7.97 -9.43
N ALA A 179 -4.29 8.90 -10.38
CA ALA A 179 -3.06 9.04 -11.15
C ALA A 179 -1.91 9.74 -10.38
N GLY A 180 -2.21 10.37 -9.25
CA GLY A 180 -1.28 11.22 -8.50
C GLY A 180 -1.55 12.72 -8.69
N PRO A 181 -0.59 13.61 -8.34
CA PRO A 181 0.83 13.36 -8.09
C PRO A 181 1.10 12.56 -6.79
N PHE A 182 2.06 11.63 -6.84
CA PHE A 182 2.52 10.89 -5.66
C PHE A 182 3.65 11.65 -4.96
N ASP A 183 3.45 11.99 -3.69
CA ASP A 183 4.54 12.37 -2.77
C ASP A 183 4.96 11.13 -1.99
N CYS A 184 6.16 10.63 -2.27
CA CYS A 184 6.70 9.42 -1.64
C CYS A 184 7.78 9.81 -0.62
N ARG A 185 7.77 9.18 0.55
CA ARG A 185 8.74 9.44 1.61
C ARG A 185 9.14 8.14 2.24
N VAL A 186 10.38 8.01 2.68
CA VAL A 186 10.86 6.81 3.38
C VAL A 186 11.06 7.06 4.87
N ASP A 187 10.58 6.12 5.68
CA ASP A 187 10.95 5.90 7.07
C ASP A 187 12.09 4.86 7.15
N LEU A 188 13.28 5.37 7.46
CA LEU A 188 14.51 4.58 7.61
C LEU A 188 14.48 3.65 8.83
N THR A 189 13.66 3.95 9.83
CA THR A 189 13.49 3.07 11.01
C THR A 189 12.61 1.86 10.71
N GLY A 190 11.85 1.94 9.61
CA GLY A 190 10.87 0.95 9.25
C GLY A 190 9.72 0.82 10.24
N THR A 191 9.45 1.84 11.09
CA THR A 191 8.37 1.79 12.11
C THR A 191 7.05 2.37 11.63
N GLY A 192 7.07 3.17 10.57
CA GLY A 192 5.91 3.86 10.00
C GLY A 192 5.59 5.17 10.70
N ASN A 193 6.50 5.65 11.55
CA ASN A 193 6.32 6.84 12.39
C ASN A 193 7.21 8.00 11.96
N ASN A 194 8.22 7.77 11.12
CA ASN A 194 9.22 8.78 10.78
C ASN A 194 9.46 8.93 9.27
N TRP A 195 8.49 9.52 8.57
CA TRP A 195 8.49 9.81 7.12
C TRP A 195 9.39 11.00 6.76
N SER A 196 10.70 10.84 6.97
CA SER A 196 11.66 11.95 6.99
C SER A 196 12.40 12.19 5.67
N VAL A 197 12.52 11.18 4.81
CA VAL A 197 13.35 11.29 3.59
C VAL A 197 12.46 11.30 2.35
N PRO A 198 12.39 12.40 1.59
CA PRO A 198 11.60 12.43 0.36
C PRO A 198 12.23 11.55 -0.73
N LEU A 199 11.37 10.90 -1.51
CA LEU A 199 11.77 10.06 -2.64
C LEU A 199 11.35 10.70 -3.96
N LYS A 200 12.21 10.61 -4.97
CA LYS A 200 11.94 11.17 -6.29
C LYS A 200 11.14 10.17 -7.14
N VAL A 201 9.92 10.54 -7.51
CA VAL A 201 9.17 9.84 -8.57
C VAL A 201 9.81 10.17 -9.93
N THR A 202 10.40 9.18 -10.59
CA THR A 202 11.10 9.35 -11.88
C THR A 202 10.21 9.09 -13.08
N LYS A 203 9.15 8.32 -12.89
CA LYS A 203 8.12 8.03 -13.89
C LYS A 203 6.79 7.99 -13.18
N ASN A 204 5.82 8.76 -13.67
CA ASN A 204 4.49 8.82 -13.08
C ASN A 204 3.45 8.13 -13.96
N CYS A 205 2.31 7.79 -13.37
CA CYS A 205 1.13 7.36 -14.12
C CYS A 205 0.62 8.49 -15.02
N PRO A 206 0.11 8.20 -16.22
CA PRO A 206 -0.60 9.19 -17.02
C PRO A 206 -1.81 9.71 -16.24
N GLY A 207 -1.95 11.04 -16.15
CA GLY A 207 -3.03 11.72 -15.45
C GLY A 207 -3.28 13.11 -16.03
N ASN A 208 -4.33 13.79 -15.56
CA ASN A 208 -4.67 15.16 -15.94
C ASN A 208 -4.76 16.04 -14.69
N ALA A 209 -4.14 17.23 -14.72
CA ALA A 209 -4.24 18.24 -13.66
C ALA A 209 -5.68 18.74 -13.40
N HIS A 210 -6.59 18.52 -14.36
CA HIS A 210 -8.00 18.87 -14.28
C HIS A 210 -8.86 17.62 -14.05
N SER A 211 -8.42 16.68 -13.21
CA SER A 211 -9.22 15.48 -12.94
C SER A 211 -10.57 15.89 -12.35
N ILE A 212 -11.57 15.96 -13.23
CA ILE A 212 -12.97 16.17 -12.90
C ILE A 212 -13.54 14.78 -12.81
N LEU A 213 -14.28 14.48 -11.73
CA LEU A 213 -15.05 13.26 -11.48
C LEU A 213 -15.73 12.73 -12.77
N PHE A 214 -15.01 11.98 -13.59
CA PHE A 214 -15.54 11.34 -14.78
C PHE A 214 -15.63 9.85 -14.48
N PRO A 215 -16.81 9.34 -14.08
CA PRO A 215 -17.01 7.90 -13.93
C PRO A 215 -16.66 7.22 -15.27
N GLY A 216 -15.67 6.32 -15.24
CA GLY A 216 -15.33 5.46 -16.40
C GLY A 216 -14.00 5.74 -17.11
N LYS A 217 -13.16 6.67 -16.63
CA LYS A 217 -11.76 6.82 -17.07
C LYS A 217 -10.86 6.83 -15.83
N GLN A 218 -9.93 5.92 -15.56
CA GLN A 218 -9.32 4.82 -16.30
C GLN A 218 -9.10 3.65 -15.33
N LEU A 219 -9.62 2.46 -15.65
CA LEU A 219 -9.41 1.24 -14.85
C LEU A 219 -8.18 0.50 -15.34
N THR A 220 -7.10 1.23 -15.64
CA THR A 220 -5.90 0.63 -16.21
C THR A 220 -4.79 0.67 -15.17
N PRO A 221 -4.17 -0.47 -14.86
CA PRO A 221 -2.96 -0.45 -14.06
C PRO A 221 -1.90 0.39 -14.78
N CYS A 222 -1.20 1.23 -14.02
CA CYS A 222 -0.07 1.99 -14.49
C CYS A 222 1.15 1.70 -13.62
N LYS A 223 2.33 1.77 -14.23
CA LYS A 223 3.60 1.65 -13.51
C LYS A 223 4.16 3.02 -13.26
N PHE A 224 4.48 3.32 -12.00
CA PHE A 224 5.29 4.46 -11.64
C PHE A 224 6.57 3.99 -10.96
N GLU A 225 7.62 4.80 -11.07
CA GLU A 225 8.96 4.45 -10.60
C GLU A 225 9.45 5.49 -9.61
N VAL A 226 10.06 5.00 -8.54
CA VAL A 226 10.61 5.80 -7.47
C VAL A 226 12.10 5.52 -7.38
N ALA A 227 12.91 6.58 -7.50
CA ALA A 227 14.36 6.48 -7.33
C ALA A 227 14.72 6.42 -5.84
N MET A 228 15.54 5.43 -5.50
CA MET A 228 16.06 5.28 -4.13
C MET A 228 17.24 6.22 -3.90
N PRO A 229 17.42 6.74 -2.68
CA PRO A 229 18.59 7.55 -2.35
C PRO A 229 19.88 6.75 -2.61
N LYS A 230 20.95 7.44 -3.02
CA LYS A 230 22.26 6.78 -3.23
C LYS A 230 22.87 6.27 -1.93
N GLN A 231 22.42 6.80 -0.80
CA GLN A 231 22.88 6.44 0.55
C GLN A 231 21.67 6.47 1.48
N PHE A 232 21.34 5.33 2.07
CA PHE A 232 20.35 5.21 3.13
C PHE A 232 20.62 3.92 3.90
N GLU A 233 20.33 3.95 5.20
CA GLU A 233 20.46 2.79 6.07
C GLU A 233 19.11 2.50 6.70
N CYS A 234 18.56 1.33 6.37
CA CYS A 234 17.34 0.84 6.97
C CYS A 234 17.68 0.10 8.27
N THR A 235 16.98 0.39 9.36
CA THR A 235 17.20 -0.29 10.65
C THR A 235 16.04 -1.19 11.07
N GLY A 236 14.93 -1.16 10.31
CA GLY A 236 13.76 -2.00 10.59
C GLY A 236 14.08 -3.49 10.47
N SER A 237 13.38 -4.28 11.29
CA SER A 237 13.55 -5.72 11.39
C SER A 237 12.20 -6.42 11.55
N TYR A 238 11.90 -7.37 10.67
CA TYR A 238 10.62 -8.07 10.60
C TYR A 238 10.77 -9.56 10.30
N GLY A 239 9.64 -10.28 10.26
CA GLY A 239 9.59 -11.72 10.08
C GLY A 239 9.83 -12.49 11.37
N THR A 240 9.76 -13.81 11.29
CA THR A 240 9.95 -14.71 12.44
C THR A 240 11.26 -14.40 13.16
N ASN A 241 11.17 -13.99 14.44
CA ASN A 241 12.30 -13.56 15.28
C ASN A 241 13.14 -12.41 14.70
N GLY A 242 12.57 -11.58 13.82
CA GLY A 242 13.27 -10.46 13.19
C GLY A 242 14.38 -10.88 12.24
N ASN A 243 14.22 -12.01 11.55
CA ASN A 243 15.23 -12.56 10.65
C ASN A 243 15.40 -11.75 9.35
N MET A 244 14.42 -10.92 8.97
CA MET A 244 14.57 -9.98 7.86
C MET A 244 15.00 -8.62 8.40
N LYS A 245 16.22 -8.22 8.06
CA LYS A 245 16.84 -6.96 8.48
C LYS A 245 16.85 -5.94 7.35
N ASN A 246 17.26 -4.72 7.67
CA ASN A 246 17.44 -3.63 6.72
C ASN A 246 16.13 -3.27 6.00
N ILE A 247 15.02 -3.22 6.75
CA ILE A 247 13.70 -2.86 6.23
C ILE A 247 13.40 -1.38 6.46
N CYS A 248 13.10 -0.67 5.38
CA CYS A 248 12.52 0.68 5.38
C CYS A 248 11.04 0.63 4.97
N LEU A 249 10.29 1.69 5.30
CA LEU A 249 8.92 1.89 4.79
C LEU A 249 8.86 3.12 3.90
N SER A 250 8.12 3.13 2.78
CA SER A 250 8.16 4.18 1.74
C SER A 250 6.84 4.65 1.14
#